data_AF-I0Z0G2-F1
#
_entry.id   AF-I0Z0G2-F1
#
_cell.length_a   1.000
_cell.length_b   1.000
_cell.length_c   1.000
_cell.angle_alpha   90.00
_cell.angle_beta   90.00
_cell.angle_gamma   90.00
#
_symmetry.space_group_name_H-M   'P 1'
#
loop_
_entity.id
_entity.type
_entity.pdbx_description
1 polymer ?
#
loop_
_entity_poly.entity_id
_entity_poly.type
_entity_poly.pdbx_seq_one_letter_code
_entity_poly.pdbx_strand_id
1 'polypeptide(L)'
;MRGWAVALALALAVLTAGSAAAAPPGLQGFIRVSNGTFVDDGWVSLNSVAADAAYSLPDGSAALADNVQNDVVSLFQEAQTSGFNAVRLFAHGGDVNFQLQVSPGKYNESVFRGIDYILALAGKYQVKYLAWAHIALEYQDTFWTSKEVRDMIKDHFSVVVNRRNMFTGKLYKEDDTIFAWDIYNVLAAGRYWSAKIGQDFQAQHAFPSIDYTTIHLWPDNWETQDPDFPRTWIEAHDRASAAMGKPLVLEEFGKGQGKNATYQAVYDTLQDSLARNGSFKGALFWR
;
A
#
# COMPACT_ATOMS: atom_id res chain seq x y z
N MET A 1 -6.73 21.06 -11.54
CA MET A 1 -7.31 20.85 -10.20
C MET A 1 -6.52 21.70 -9.21
N ARG A 2 -7.13 22.69 -8.57
CA ARG A 2 -6.47 23.59 -7.60
C ARG A 2 -7.22 23.44 -6.29
N GLY A 3 -6.56 23.05 -5.20
CA GLY A 3 -7.20 23.02 -3.88
C GLY A 3 -6.68 22.01 -2.84
N TRP A 4 -5.60 21.28 -3.11
CA TRP A 4 -5.05 20.31 -2.16
C TRP A 4 -3.96 20.98 -1.30
N ALA A 5 -4.38 21.95 -0.49
CA ALA A 5 -3.52 22.59 0.50
C ALA A 5 -4.27 22.66 1.83
N VAL A 6 -4.45 21.51 2.46
CA VAL A 6 -4.50 21.45 3.92
C VAL A 6 -3.35 20.54 4.33
N ALA A 7 -2.16 21.13 4.33
CA ALA A 7 -1.01 20.56 5.00
C ALA A 7 -1.35 20.48 6.49
N LEU A 8 -1.70 19.29 6.98
CA LEU A 8 -1.34 18.96 8.36
C LEU A 8 0.17 18.78 8.35
N ALA A 9 0.90 19.87 8.59
CA ALA A 9 2.28 19.81 9.00
C ALA A 9 2.32 19.25 10.43
N LEU A 10 2.11 17.94 10.56
CA LEU A 10 2.43 17.23 11.78
C LEU A 10 3.94 17.04 11.77
N ALA A 11 4.63 17.76 12.66
CA ALA A 11 6.02 17.51 12.98
C ALA A 11 6.12 16.09 13.56
N LEU A 12 6.31 15.08 12.71
CA LEU A 12 6.70 13.77 13.17
C LEU A 12 8.10 13.90 13.76
N ALA A 13 8.23 13.57 15.04
CA ALA A 13 9.53 13.35 15.63
C ALA A 13 10.22 12.26 14.82
N VAL A 14 11.32 12.61 14.15
CA VAL A 14 12.25 11.64 13.59
C VAL A 14 12.87 10.92 14.79
N LEU A 15 12.22 9.87 15.25
CA LEU A 15 12.86 8.93 16.15
C LEU A 15 14.03 8.34 15.37
N THR A 16 15.24 8.55 15.85
CA THR A 16 16.44 7.98 15.26
C THR A 16 16.29 6.46 15.27
N ALA A 17 16.37 5.84 14.09
CA ALA A 17 16.41 4.39 13.97
C ALA A 17 17.48 3.86 14.92
N GLY A 18 17.10 2.97 15.85
CA GLY A 18 18.09 2.14 16.53
C GLY A 18 18.88 1.42 15.43
N SER A 19 20.21 1.40 15.54
CA SER A 19 21.09 0.89 14.48
C SER A 19 20.67 -0.52 14.05
N ALA A 20 19.93 -0.61 12.94
CA ALA A 20 19.60 -1.89 12.33
C ALA A 20 20.89 -2.51 11.80
N ALA A 21 21.01 -3.83 11.88
CA ALA A 21 22.11 -4.52 11.22
C ALA A 21 22.07 -4.19 9.71
N ALA A 22 23.25 -3.86 9.16
CA ALA A 22 23.42 -3.56 7.75
C ALA A 22 22.75 -4.65 6.88
N ALA A 23 22.12 -4.23 5.78
CA ALA A 23 21.44 -5.18 4.91
C ALA A 23 22.44 -6.22 4.36
N PRO A 24 22.07 -7.52 4.31
CA PRO A 24 22.87 -8.53 3.64
C PRO A 24 23.19 -8.15 2.18
N PRO A 25 24.30 -8.64 1.61
CA PRO A 25 24.60 -8.47 0.19
C PRO A 25 23.42 -8.86 -0.71
N GLY A 26 23.02 -7.96 -1.61
CA GLY A 26 21.89 -8.16 -2.52
C GLY A 26 20.54 -7.69 -1.98
N LEU A 27 20.46 -7.25 -0.72
CA LEU A 27 19.24 -6.71 -0.09
C LEU A 27 19.38 -5.24 0.30
N GLN A 28 20.43 -4.55 -0.15
CA GLN A 28 20.58 -3.12 0.07
C GLN A 28 19.39 -2.36 -0.54
N GLY A 29 18.88 -1.37 0.20
CA GLY A 29 17.74 -0.56 -0.23
C GLY A 29 16.36 -1.20 -0.01
N PHE A 30 16.25 -2.53 0.15
CA PHE A 30 14.99 -3.19 0.45
C PHE A 30 14.57 -2.95 1.91
N ILE A 31 13.28 -2.64 2.09
CA ILE A 31 12.67 -2.65 3.43
C ILE A 31 12.62 -4.09 3.91
N ARG A 32 13.01 -4.29 5.16
CA ARG A 32 12.96 -5.59 5.84
C ARG A 32 12.18 -5.45 7.13
N VAL A 33 11.79 -6.59 7.71
CA VAL A 33 11.22 -6.63 9.06
C VAL A 33 12.23 -7.27 10.00
N SER A 34 12.48 -6.61 11.13
CA SER A 34 13.32 -7.12 12.20
C SER A 34 12.75 -6.68 13.53
N ASN A 35 12.57 -7.62 14.47
CA ASN A 35 12.03 -7.34 15.82
C ASN A 35 10.74 -6.49 15.81
N GLY A 36 9.79 -6.80 14.92
CA GLY A 36 8.51 -6.10 14.84
C GLY A 36 8.59 -4.65 14.32
N THR A 37 9.71 -4.24 13.71
CA THR A 37 9.84 -2.95 13.04
C THR A 37 10.29 -3.11 11.59
N PHE A 38 9.90 -2.16 10.75
CA PHE A 38 10.53 -1.98 9.45
C PHE A 38 11.97 -1.50 9.67
N VAL A 39 12.90 -2.03 8.89
CA VAL A 39 14.30 -1.63 8.88
C VAL A 39 14.78 -1.48 7.45
N ASP A 40 15.42 -0.35 7.20
CA ASP A 40 16.37 -0.12 6.11
C ASP A 40 17.48 0.83 6.62
N ASP A 41 18.33 1.32 5.73
CA ASP A 41 19.42 2.24 6.10
C ASP A 41 18.95 3.67 6.51
N GLY A 42 17.65 3.92 6.79
CA GLY A 42 17.16 5.23 7.22
C GLY A 42 15.69 5.38 7.69
N TRP A 43 14.89 4.32 7.77
CA TRP A 43 13.44 4.42 7.95
C TRP A 43 12.91 3.89 9.28
N VAL A 44 11.99 4.65 9.88
CA VAL A 44 11.34 4.33 11.16
C VAL A 44 9.81 4.36 11.09
N SER A 45 9.23 5.00 10.07
CA SER A 45 7.78 5.06 9.87
C SER A 45 7.39 5.21 8.41
N LEU A 46 6.21 4.70 8.03
CA LEU A 46 5.63 4.85 6.70
C LEU A 46 4.50 5.89 6.73
N ASN A 47 4.67 6.99 6.00
CA ASN A 47 3.62 8.00 5.78
C ASN A 47 3.33 8.06 4.28
N SER A 48 2.06 7.92 3.90
CA SER A 48 1.71 7.80 2.47
C SER A 48 0.37 8.40 2.11
N VAL A 49 0.24 8.68 0.81
CA VAL A 49 -1.03 8.91 0.10
C VAL A 49 -1.44 7.62 -0.62
N ALA A 50 -2.72 7.25 -0.60
CA ALA A 50 -3.29 6.28 -1.53
C ALA A 50 -3.93 7.03 -2.70
N ALA A 51 -3.54 6.72 -3.94
CA ALA A 51 -4.13 7.36 -5.13
C ALA A 51 -4.58 6.34 -6.18
N ASP A 52 -5.80 6.54 -6.70
CA ASP A 52 -6.25 5.93 -7.95
C ASP A 52 -5.54 6.64 -9.08
N ALA A 53 -4.54 6.00 -9.65
CA ALA A 53 -3.73 6.68 -10.63
C ALA A 53 -3.92 6.04 -12.00
N ALA A 54 -4.50 6.86 -12.86
CA ALA A 54 -4.86 6.61 -14.23
C ALA A 54 -3.85 7.39 -15.08
N TYR A 55 -3.02 6.80 -15.93
CA TYR A 55 -1.81 7.47 -16.48
C TYR A 55 -1.76 7.59 -18.01
N SER A 56 -1.06 8.61 -18.54
CA SER A 56 -0.66 8.70 -19.97
C SER A 56 0.87 8.68 -20.13
N LEU A 57 1.40 8.01 -21.18
CA LEU A 57 2.84 7.80 -21.39
C LEU A 57 3.51 8.87 -22.29
N PRO A 58 4.84 9.10 -22.17
CA PRO A 58 5.54 10.15 -22.93
C PRO A 58 5.52 9.96 -24.45
N ASP A 59 5.25 8.75 -24.91
CA ASP A 59 5.14 8.38 -26.33
C ASP A 59 3.72 8.61 -26.90
N GLY A 60 2.82 9.20 -26.13
CA GLY A 60 1.43 9.46 -26.55
C GLY A 60 0.56 8.21 -26.60
N SER A 61 1.04 7.05 -26.13
CA SER A 61 0.19 5.88 -25.97
C SER A 61 -0.72 6.05 -24.75
N ALA A 62 -2.03 5.99 -24.99
CA ALA A 62 -3.04 6.12 -23.94
C ALA A 62 -2.95 4.91 -23.00
N ALA A 63 -2.57 5.14 -21.75
CA ALA A 63 -2.78 4.19 -20.67
C ALA A 63 -3.94 4.60 -19.73
N LEU A 64 -4.51 5.82 -19.91
CA LEU A 64 -5.67 6.47 -19.28
C LEU A 64 -5.59 8.02 -19.45
N ALA A 65 -6.72 8.65 -19.83
CA ALA A 65 -7.05 10.08 -20.02
C ALA A 65 -5.92 11.16 -20.14
N ASP A 66 -6.11 12.08 -21.09
CA ASP A 66 -5.11 12.96 -21.73
C ASP A 66 -4.28 13.95 -20.85
N ASN A 67 -4.37 13.96 -19.52
CA ASN A 67 -3.77 15.01 -18.67
C ASN A 67 -2.87 14.56 -17.50
N VAL A 68 -2.48 13.29 -17.38
CA VAL A 68 -2.06 12.73 -16.06
C VAL A 68 -0.54 12.68 -15.77
N GLN A 69 0.36 13.01 -16.70
CA GLN A 69 1.79 13.05 -16.36
C GLN A 69 2.13 14.10 -15.32
N ASN A 70 1.52 15.29 -15.44
CA ASN A 70 1.80 16.40 -14.53
C ASN A 70 1.27 16.11 -13.12
N ASP A 71 0.13 15.43 -12.99
CA ASP A 71 -0.49 15.14 -11.70
C ASP A 71 0.34 14.15 -10.87
N VAL A 72 1.01 13.21 -11.52
CA VAL A 72 1.80 12.15 -10.86
C VAL A 72 3.17 12.66 -10.46
N VAL A 73 3.81 13.42 -11.34
CA VAL A 73 5.04 14.11 -11.00
C VAL A 73 4.79 15.07 -9.84
N SER A 74 3.67 15.80 -9.86
CA SER A 74 3.26 16.67 -8.74
C SER A 74 3.01 15.86 -7.47
N LEU A 75 2.33 14.70 -7.54
CA LEU A 75 2.12 13.81 -6.40
C LEU A 75 3.44 13.40 -5.73
N PHE A 76 4.43 12.95 -6.50
CA PHE A 76 5.72 12.56 -5.92
C PHE A 76 6.55 13.75 -5.41
N GLN A 77 6.44 14.92 -6.06
CA GLN A 77 7.06 16.15 -5.57
C GLN A 77 6.41 16.65 -4.27
N GLU A 78 5.09 16.60 -4.18
CA GLU A 78 4.32 16.92 -2.98
C GLU A 78 4.62 15.93 -1.85
N ALA A 79 4.73 14.64 -2.18
CA ALA A 79 5.13 13.61 -1.24
C ALA A 79 6.51 13.94 -0.63
N GLN A 80 7.51 14.18 -1.48
CA GLN A 80 8.85 14.53 -1.06
C GLN A 80 8.89 15.83 -0.23
N THR A 81 8.19 16.88 -0.66
CA THR A 81 8.17 18.19 0.04
C THR A 81 7.38 18.17 1.35
N SER A 82 6.40 17.28 1.48
CA SER A 82 5.59 17.11 2.69
C SER A 82 6.16 16.07 3.67
N GLY A 83 7.28 15.42 3.32
CA GLY A 83 7.89 14.37 4.14
C GLY A 83 7.16 13.02 4.07
N PHE A 84 6.28 12.81 3.09
CA PHE A 84 5.75 11.50 2.78
C PHE A 84 6.81 10.67 2.08
N ASN A 85 6.91 9.41 2.47
CA ASN A 85 8.00 8.56 2.05
C ASN A 85 7.50 7.32 1.31
N ALA A 86 6.21 6.95 1.41
CA ALA A 86 5.61 5.92 0.58
C ALA A 86 4.41 6.43 -0.23
N VAL A 87 3.98 5.65 -1.23
CA VAL A 87 2.69 5.78 -1.90
C VAL A 87 2.12 4.40 -2.17
N ARG A 88 0.81 4.24 -1.98
CA ARG A 88 0.05 3.02 -2.35
C ARG A 88 -0.78 3.32 -3.60
N LEU A 89 -0.57 2.56 -4.68
CA LEU A 89 -1.34 2.71 -5.92
C LEU A 89 -1.83 1.35 -6.42
N PHE A 90 -2.97 1.36 -7.10
CA PHE A 90 -3.43 0.20 -7.84
C PHE A 90 -2.53 -0.06 -9.06
N ALA A 91 -2.00 -1.28 -9.15
CA ALA A 91 -1.29 -1.76 -10.34
C ALA A 91 -2.24 -2.45 -11.34
N HIS A 92 -3.54 -2.17 -11.26
CA HIS A 92 -4.54 -2.56 -12.25
C HIS A 92 -5.45 -1.36 -12.46
N GLY A 93 -5.79 -1.01 -13.71
CA GLY A 93 -6.80 0.02 -13.92
C GLY A 93 -8.11 -0.43 -13.29
N GLY A 94 -8.70 0.42 -12.45
CA GLY A 94 -10.02 0.19 -11.84
C GLY A 94 -11.18 0.30 -12.84
N ASP A 95 -10.89 0.72 -14.07
CA ASP A 95 -11.82 0.81 -15.19
C ASP A 95 -11.60 -0.38 -16.14
N VAL A 96 -12.70 -0.95 -16.63
CA VAL A 96 -12.72 -2.07 -17.59
C VAL A 96 -11.89 -1.80 -18.85
N ASN A 97 -11.74 -0.54 -19.23
CA ASN A 97 -10.92 -0.13 -20.36
C ASN A 97 -9.40 -0.20 -20.09
N PHE A 98 -8.99 -0.40 -18.83
CA PHE A 98 -7.61 -0.26 -18.37
C PHE A 98 -7.14 -1.39 -17.46
N GLN A 99 -7.74 -2.57 -17.63
CA GLN A 99 -7.32 -3.78 -16.95
C GLN A 99 -5.87 -4.12 -17.33
N LEU A 100 -5.02 -4.35 -16.33
CA LEU A 100 -3.63 -4.80 -16.56
C LEU A 100 -3.63 -6.16 -17.26
N GLN A 101 -4.41 -7.11 -16.75
CA GLN A 101 -4.62 -8.41 -17.36
C GLN A 101 -6.02 -8.45 -17.97
N VAL A 102 -6.10 -8.44 -19.30
CA VAL A 102 -7.37 -8.42 -20.06
C VAL A 102 -8.02 -9.80 -20.16
N SER A 103 -7.20 -10.86 -20.06
CA SER A 103 -7.62 -12.24 -19.87
C SER A 103 -6.43 -13.06 -19.35
N PRO A 104 -6.62 -14.29 -18.84
CA PRO A 104 -5.53 -15.06 -18.22
C PRO A 104 -4.30 -15.16 -19.14
N GLY A 105 -3.16 -14.65 -18.66
CA GLY A 105 -1.90 -14.61 -19.41
C GLY A 105 -1.78 -13.54 -20.50
N LYS A 106 -2.83 -12.75 -20.77
CA LYS A 106 -2.80 -11.63 -21.74
C LYS A 106 -2.83 -10.29 -21.02
N TYR A 107 -1.83 -9.46 -21.29
CA TYR A 107 -1.60 -8.20 -20.59
C TYR A 107 -1.72 -7.01 -21.53
N ASN A 108 -2.24 -5.91 -21.00
CA ASN A 108 -2.22 -4.61 -21.65
C ASN A 108 -0.84 -3.96 -21.41
N GLU A 109 0.02 -3.98 -22.42
CA GLU A 109 1.38 -3.44 -22.32
C GLU A 109 1.39 -1.93 -22.02
N SER A 110 0.42 -1.16 -22.50
CA SER A 110 0.33 0.28 -22.20
C SER A 110 0.12 0.52 -20.70
N VAL A 111 -0.74 -0.27 -20.04
CA VAL A 111 -0.93 -0.19 -18.58
C VAL A 111 0.37 -0.55 -17.87
N PHE A 112 1.04 -1.60 -18.34
CA PHE A 112 2.29 -2.08 -17.78
C PHE A 112 3.42 -1.04 -17.87
N ARG A 113 3.55 -0.35 -19.00
CA ARG A 113 4.46 0.79 -19.17
C ARG A 113 4.09 1.95 -18.25
N GLY A 114 2.79 2.18 -17.99
CA GLY A 114 2.33 3.13 -16.98
C GLY A 114 2.90 2.81 -15.60
N ILE A 115 2.81 1.54 -15.18
CA ILE A 115 3.38 1.07 -13.91
C ILE A 115 4.91 1.23 -13.90
N ASP A 116 5.59 0.91 -15.01
CA ASP A 116 7.04 1.11 -15.11
C ASP A 116 7.42 2.57 -14.85
N TYR A 117 6.68 3.51 -15.42
CA TYR A 117 6.94 4.94 -15.29
C TYR A 117 6.74 5.43 -13.86
N ILE A 118 5.67 5.00 -13.19
CA ILE A 118 5.41 5.30 -11.77
C ILE A 118 6.57 4.82 -10.92
N LEU A 119 6.99 3.57 -11.11
CA LEU A 119 8.04 2.97 -10.31
C LEU A 119 9.37 3.71 -10.52
N ALA A 120 9.66 4.12 -11.77
CA ALA A 120 10.81 4.94 -12.08
C ALA A 120 10.75 6.33 -11.42
N LEU A 121 9.57 6.96 -11.38
CA LEU A 121 9.37 8.24 -10.68
C LEU A 121 9.50 8.08 -9.16
N ALA A 122 8.91 7.05 -8.58
CA ALA A 122 9.02 6.73 -7.17
C ALA A 122 10.49 6.59 -6.76
N GLY A 123 11.28 5.85 -7.54
CA GLY A 123 12.72 5.72 -7.33
C GLY A 123 13.47 7.05 -7.48
N LYS A 124 13.11 7.87 -8.49
CA LYS A 124 13.68 9.21 -8.69
C LYS A 124 13.44 10.15 -7.50
N TYR A 125 12.26 10.10 -6.90
CA TYR A 125 11.88 10.94 -5.77
C TYR A 125 12.15 10.30 -4.39
N GLN A 126 12.76 9.11 -4.37
CA GLN A 126 13.08 8.34 -3.16
C GLN A 126 11.83 8.00 -2.31
N VAL A 127 10.72 7.74 -2.99
CA VAL A 127 9.45 7.33 -2.39
C VAL A 127 9.27 5.84 -2.62
N LYS A 128 8.93 5.08 -1.57
CA LYS A 128 8.64 3.65 -1.70
C LYS A 128 7.26 3.41 -2.27
N TYR A 129 7.13 2.38 -3.10
CA TYR A 129 5.90 2.02 -3.78
C TYR A 129 5.29 0.74 -3.19
N LEU A 130 4.06 0.82 -2.68
CA LEU A 130 3.30 -0.38 -2.29
C LEU A 130 2.64 -0.97 -3.54
N ALA A 131 3.15 -2.11 -4.02
CA ALA A 131 2.75 -2.70 -5.28
C ALA A 131 1.62 -3.72 -5.11
N TRP A 132 0.59 -3.54 -5.93
CA TRP A 132 -0.59 -4.40 -6.01
C TRP A 132 -0.44 -5.46 -7.12
N ALA A 133 -0.96 -6.68 -6.95
CA ALA A 133 -0.93 -7.72 -7.98
C ALA A 133 -2.24 -8.54 -8.01
N HIS A 134 -3.35 -7.87 -8.32
CA HIS A 134 -4.69 -8.46 -8.31
C HIS A 134 -5.13 -8.98 -9.70
N ILE A 135 -5.86 -10.10 -9.74
CA ILE A 135 -6.57 -10.62 -10.92
C ILE A 135 -8.06 -10.25 -10.83
N ALA A 136 -8.62 -9.70 -11.92
CA ALA A 136 -9.99 -9.22 -11.98
C ALA A 136 -11.07 -10.20 -11.46
N LEU A 137 -12.08 -9.55 -10.88
CA LEU A 137 -13.23 -9.93 -10.05
C LEU A 137 -14.18 -11.05 -10.53
N GLU A 138 -13.89 -11.80 -11.60
CA GLU A 138 -14.86 -12.76 -12.18
C GLU A 138 -15.02 -14.07 -11.40
N TYR A 139 -14.16 -14.35 -10.41
CA TYR A 139 -14.10 -15.66 -9.73
C TYR A 139 -14.46 -15.64 -8.24
N GLN A 140 -15.17 -14.63 -7.75
CA GLN A 140 -15.28 -14.36 -6.31
C GLN A 140 -15.75 -15.53 -5.44
N ASP A 141 -16.68 -16.36 -5.93
CA ASP A 141 -17.19 -17.50 -5.17
C ASP A 141 -16.22 -18.69 -5.14
N THR A 142 -15.32 -18.79 -6.13
CA THR A 142 -14.34 -19.88 -6.26
C THR A 142 -12.91 -19.43 -6.02
N PHE A 143 -12.67 -18.15 -5.78
CA PHE A 143 -11.34 -17.53 -5.72
C PHE A 143 -10.42 -18.25 -4.72
N TRP A 144 -10.98 -18.61 -3.56
CA TRP A 144 -10.24 -19.26 -2.47
C TRP A 144 -10.19 -20.79 -2.57
N THR A 145 -11.11 -21.40 -3.34
CA THR A 145 -11.34 -22.86 -3.32
C THR A 145 -10.87 -23.55 -4.60
N SER A 146 -10.94 -22.87 -5.75
CA SER A 146 -10.53 -23.42 -7.05
C SER A 146 -9.02 -23.54 -7.13
N LYS A 147 -8.54 -24.69 -7.64
CA LYS A 147 -7.13 -24.86 -7.96
C LYS A 147 -6.75 -24.01 -9.17
N GLU A 148 -7.63 -23.95 -10.16
CA GLU A 148 -7.46 -23.22 -11.41
C GLU A 148 -7.28 -21.72 -11.14
N VAL A 149 -8.12 -21.12 -10.29
CA VAL A 149 -8.00 -19.70 -9.93
C VAL A 149 -6.71 -19.43 -9.15
N ARG A 150 -6.31 -20.32 -8.23
CA ARG A 150 -5.04 -20.21 -7.51
C ARG A 150 -3.83 -20.28 -8.46
N ASP A 151 -3.87 -21.14 -9.46
CA ASP A 151 -2.81 -21.24 -10.45
C ASP A 151 -2.74 -19.98 -11.33
N MET A 152 -3.89 -19.45 -11.74
CA MET A 152 -3.96 -18.16 -12.45
C MET A 152 -3.34 -17.02 -11.64
N ILE A 153 -3.63 -16.93 -10.33
CA ILE A 153 -3.01 -15.94 -9.42
C ILE A 153 -1.50 -16.09 -9.41
N LYS A 154 -0.98 -17.31 -9.26
CA LYS A 154 0.46 -17.57 -9.29
C LYS A 154 1.10 -17.17 -10.61
N ASP A 155 0.46 -17.48 -11.73
CA ASP A 155 0.93 -17.09 -13.06
C ASP A 155 0.95 -15.56 -13.21
N HIS A 156 -0.06 -14.87 -12.68
CA HIS A 156 -0.08 -13.42 -12.67
C HIS A 156 1.06 -12.81 -11.87
N PHE A 157 1.24 -13.25 -10.63
CA PHE A 157 2.37 -12.82 -9.81
C PHE A 157 3.70 -13.11 -10.48
N SER A 158 3.86 -14.28 -11.10
CA SER A 158 5.08 -14.64 -11.83
C SER A 158 5.39 -13.66 -12.96
N VAL A 159 4.38 -13.22 -13.73
CA VAL A 159 4.58 -12.22 -14.78
C VAL A 159 4.95 -10.85 -14.18
N VAL A 160 4.22 -10.40 -13.16
CA VAL A 160 4.43 -9.07 -12.56
C VAL A 160 5.82 -8.96 -11.92
N VAL A 161 6.22 -9.91 -11.08
CA VAL A 161 7.51 -9.83 -10.36
C VAL A 161 8.72 -10.00 -11.27
N ASN A 162 8.55 -10.68 -12.42
CA ASN A 162 9.59 -10.84 -13.44
C ASN A 162 9.51 -9.79 -14.56
N ARG A 163 8.61 -8.81 -14.48
CA ARG A 163 8.60 -7.69 -15.43
C ARG A 163 9.90 -6.90 -15.31
N ARG A 164 10.53 -6.64 -16.45
CA ARG A 164 11.62 -5.67 -16.55
C ARG A 164 11.03 -4.29 -16.81
N ASN A 165 11.28 -3.36 -15.89
CA ASN A 165 10.86 -1.97 -16.03
C ASN A 165 11.53 -1.35 -17.26
N MET A 166 10.76 -0.75 -18.18
CA MET A 166 11.30 -0.17 -19.42
C MET A 166 12.17 1.08 -19.21
N PHE A 167 11.98 1.81 -18.10
CA PHE A 167 12.69 3.05 -17.80
C PHE A 167 13.92 2.84 -16.93
N THR A 168 13.85 1.91 -15.96
CA THR A 168 14.98 1.63 -15.04
C THR A 168 15.80 0.42 -15.46
N GLY A 169 15.26 -0.47 -16.28
CA GLY A 169 15.89 -1.72 -16.68
C GLY A 169 15.94 -2.80 -15.60
N LYS A 170 15.48 -2.51 -14.36
CA LYS A 170 15.42 -3.47 -13.25
C LYS A 170 14.27 -4.47 -13.43
N LEU A 171 14.43 -5.70 -12.96
CA LEU A 171 13.27 -6.56 -12.71
C LEU A 171 12.51 -6.02 -11.50
N TYR A 172 11.18 -6.12 -11.48
CA TYR A 172 10.38 -5.65 -10.35
C TYR A 172 10.79 -6.30 -9.02
N LYS A 173 11.05 -7.61 -9.02
CA LYS A 173 11.56 -8.32 -7.83
C LYS A 173 12.97 -7.87 -7.37
N GLU A 174 13.68 -7.11 -8.20
CA GLU A 174 15.03 -6.57 -7.94
C GLU A 174 14.98 -5.04 -7.74
N ASP A 175 13.79 -4.43 -7.77
CA ASP A 175 13.61 -2.99 -7.60
C ASP A 175 13.29 -2.66 -6.13
N ASP A 176 14.30 -2.18 -5.42
CA ASP A 176 14.24 -1.73 -4.04
C ASP A 176 13.30 -0.53 -3.82
N THR A 177 12.79 0.09 -4.89
CA THR A 177 11.70 1.07 -4.81
C THR A 177 10.39 0.44 -4.33
N ILE A 178 10.17 -0.85 -4.56
CA ILE A 178 8.97 -1.56 -4.12
C ILE A 178 9.07 -1.86 -2.61
N PHE A 179 8.09 -1.38 -1.84
CA PHE A 179 7.99 -1.61 -0.40
C PHE A 179 7.56 -3.04 -0.09
N ALA A 180 6.44 -3.47 -0.68
CA ALA A 180 5.85 -4.78 -0.49
C ALA A 180 4.91 -5.12 -1.64
N TRP A 181 4.54 -6.39 -1.71
CA TRP A 181 3.51 -6.93 -2.59
C TRP A 181 2.25 -7.23 -1.78
N ASP A 182 1.14 -6.60 -2.15
CA ASP A 182 -0.16 -6.90 -1.57
C ASP A 182 -0.91 -7.97 -2.38
N ILE A 183 -1.56 -8.89 -1.68
CA ILE A 183 -2.24 -10.05 -2.24
C ILE A 183 -3.65 -9.68 -2.71
N TYR A 184 -4.38 -8.81 -2.00
CA TYR A 184 -5.78 -8.52 -2.30
C TYR A 184 -6.35 -7.27 -1.60
N ASN A 185 -7.12 -6.42 -2.31
CA ASN A 185 -7.62 -5.16 -1.75
C ASN A 185 -8.93 -5.43 -1.06
N VAL A 186 -8.89 -5.36 0.27
CA VAL A 186 -10.02 -5.65 1.15
C VAL A 186 -10.58 -7.04 0.90
N LEU A 187 -10.22 -8.00 1.76
CA LEU A 187 -10.88 -9.31 1.78
C LEU A 187 -12.39 -9.24 2.10
N ALA A 188 -12.93 -8.07 2.46
CA ALA A 188 -14.31 -7.92 2.92
C ALA A 188 -14.89 -6.51 2.68
N ALA A 189 -15.28 -6.18 1.45
CA ALA A 189 -16.20 -5.06 1.21
C ALA A 189 -17.47 -5.62 0.54
N GLY A 190 -18.41 -6.07 1.37
CA GLY A 190 -19.80 -6.30 0.99
C GLY A 190 -20.11 -7.57 0.19
N ARG A 191 -19.29 -8.63 0.26
CA ARG A 191 -19.53 -9.86 -0.52
C ARG A 191 -19.79 -11.08 0.38
N TYR A 192 -20.76 -11.90 -0.05
CA TYR A 192 -21.42 -13.04 0.63
C TYR A 192 -20.51 -13.96 1.46
N TRP A 193 -19.24 -14.10 1.10
CA TRP A 193 -18.28 -14.96 1.78
C TRP A 193 -17.74 -14.36 3.09
N SER A 194 -17.38 -13.08 3.11
CA SER A 194 -16.78 -12.40 4.27
C SER A 194 -17.74 -12.34 5.48
N ALA A 195 -19.03 -12.16 5.21
CA ALA A 195 -20.09 -12.20 6.23
C ALA A 195 -20.35 -13.62 6.78
N LYS A 196 -19.92 -14.69 6.08
CA LYS A 196 -20.13 -16.08 6.51
C LYS A 196 -18.94 -16.72 7.20
N ILE A 197 -17.71 -16.38 6.80
CA ILE A 197 -16.50 -17.03 7.34
C ILE A 197 -15.67 -16.12 8.24
N GLY A 198 -15.98 -14.83 8.29
CA GLY A 198 -15.26 -13.84 9.08
C GLY A 198 -13.86 -13.54 8.51
N GLN A 199 -13.21 -12.53 9.09
CA GLN A 199 -11.77 -12.31 8.98
C GLN A 199 -11.18 -12.61 10.35
N ASP A 200 -10.07 -13.34 10.40
CA ASP A 200 -9.32 -13.56 11.63
C ASP A 200 -7.95 -12.92 11.45
N PHE A 201 -7.81 -11.71 11.99
CA PHE A 201 -6.62 -10.90 11.85
C PHE A 201 -5.36 -11.66 12.29
N GLN A 202 -5.41 -12.39 13.41
CA GLN A 202 -4.24 -13.09 13.92
C GLN A 202 -3.94 -14.33 13.09
N ALA A 203 -4.94 -15.16 12.78
CA ALA A 203 -4.71 -16.37 11.99
C ALA A 203 -4.21 -16.06 10.57
N GLN A 204 -4.77 -15.04 9.92
CA GLN A 204 -4.40 -14.65 8.56
C GLN A 204 -3.03 -13.98 8.49
N HIS A 205 -2.63 -13.24 9.52
CA HIS A 205 -1.31 -12.63 9.57
C HIS A 205 -0.26 -13.50 10.24
N ALA A 206 -0.58 -14.64 10.85
CA ALA A 206 0.40 -15.51 11.52
C ALA A 206 1.31 -16.28 10.55
N PHE A 207 0.98 -16.35 9.26
CA PHE A 207 1.79 -17.07 8.27
C PHE A 207 3.22 -16.50 8.20
N PRO A 208 4.28 -17.35 8.14
CA PRO A 208 5.66 -16.87 8.07
C PRO A 208 6.00 -16.04 6.83
N SER A 209 5.25 -16.21 5.75
CA SER A 209 5.41 -15.47 4.49
C SER A 209 4.71 -14.10 4.47
N ILE A 210 4.08 -13.70 5.57
CA ILE A 210 3.44 -12.39 5.73
C ILE A 210 4.34 -11.56 6.63
N ASP A 211 4.98 -10.52 6.11
CA ASP A 211 6.03 -9.79 6.85
C ASP A 211 5.46 -8.76 7.84
N TYR A 212 4.31 -8.17 7.53
CA TYR A 212 3.66 -7.15 8.34
C TYR A 212 2.13 -7.29 8.26
N THR A 213 1.43 -6.54 9.10
CA THR A 213 -0.02 -6.56 9.20
C THR A 213 -0.63 -5.27 8.71
N THR A 214 -1.83 -5.37 8.13
CA THR A 214 -2.56 -4.22 7.61
C THR A 214 -3.95 -4.14 8.22
N ILE A 215 -4.41 -2.91 8.44
CA ILE A 215 -5.81 -2.59 8.76
C ILE A 215 -6.29 -1.44 7.90
N HIS A 216 -7.62 -1.36 7.75
CA HIS A 216 -8.32 -0.21 7.20
C HIS A 216 -9.17 0.43 8.30
N LEU A 217 -9.59 1.68 8.12
CA LEU A 217 -10.45 2.38 9.07
C LEU A 217 -11.45 3.28 8.36
N TRP A 218 -12.72 2.86 8.37
CA TRP A 218 -13.84 3.57 7.72
C TRP A 218 -15.02 3.79 8.69
N PRO A 219 -14.88 4.64 9.72
CA PRO A 219 -15.91 4.84 10.75
C PRO A 219 -17.27 5.25 10.16
N ASP A 220 -17.24 6.09 9.13
CA ASP A 220 -18.40 6.57 8.39
C ASP A 220 -19.10 5.44 7.63
N ASN A 221 -18.35 4.58 6.94
CA ASN A 221 -18.92 3.41 6.25
C ASN A 221 -19.41 2.32 7.22
N TRP A 222 -18.82 2.24 8.41
CA TRP A 222 -19.17 1.25 9.44
C TRP A 222 -20.25 1.77 10.39
N GLU A 223 -20.76 2.99 10.13
CA GLU A 223 -21.85 3.63 10.87
C GLU A 223 -21.58 3.74 12.38
N THR A 224 -20.31 3.82 12.78
CA THR A 224 -19.94 4.02 14.18
C THR A 224 -20.07 5.48 14.58
N GLN A 225 -20.72 5.72 15.72
CA GLN A 225 -20.89 7.05 16.31
C GLN A 225 -19.96 7.28 17.50
N ASP A 226 -19.17 6.28 17.87
CA ASP A 226 -18.24 6.36 19.00
C ASP A 226 -16.99 7.15 18.58
N PRO A 227 -16.74 8.34 19.17
CA PRO A 227 -15.58 9.15 18.84
C PRO A 227 -14.24 8.48 19.22
N ASP A 228 -14.24 7.53 20.15
CA ASP A 228 -13.04 6.81 20.60
C ASP A 228 -12.76 5.55 19.76
N PHE A 229 -13.69 5.17 18.87
CA PHE A 229 -13.56 3.98 18.04
C PHE A 229 -12.28 3.95 17.18
N PRO A 230 -11.89 5.02 16.46
CA PRO A 230 -10.62 5.05 15.72
C PRO A 230 -9.40 4.63 16.55
N ARG A 231 -9.25 5.20 17.74
CA ARG A 231 -8.12 4.93 18.64
C ARG A 231 -8.18 3.48 19.14
N THR A 232 -9.32 3.07 19.70
CA THR A 232 -9.47 1.73 20.27
C THR A 232 -9.30 0.62 19.23
N TRP A 233 -9.76 0.85 17.99
CA TRP A 233 -9.54 -0.04 16.84
C TRP A 233 -8.05 -0.22 16.55
N ILE A 234 -7.30 0.89 16.42
CA ILE A 234 -5.86 0.86 16.11
C ILE A 234 -5.08 0.21 17.26
N GLU A 235 -5.37 0.57 18.51
CA GLU A 235 -4.67 0.02 19.68
C GLU A 235 -4.91 -1.49 19.87
N ALA A 236 -6.11 -1.98 19.54
CA ALA A 236 -6.40 -3.41 19.58
C ALA A 236 -5.54 -4.18 18.56
N HIS A 237 -5.44 -3.68 17.33
CA HIS A 237 -4.64 -4.29 16.28
C HIS A 237 -3.14 -4.14 16.54
N ASP A 238 -2.71 -3.02 17.09
CA ASP A 238 -1.31 -2.82 17.50
C ASP A 238 -0.87 -3.89 18.51
N ARG A 239 -1.71 -4.17 19.52
CA ARG A 239 -1.46 -5.25 20.48
C ARG A 239 -1.43 -6.63 19.82
N ALA A 240 -2.35 -6.89 18.89
CA ALA A 240 -2.40 -8.17 18.17
C ALA A 240 -1.16 -8.38 17.28
N SER A 241 -0.71 -7.34 16.57
CA SER A 241 0.49 -7.35 15.74
C SER A 241 1.76 -7.51 16.58
N ALA A 242 1.81 -6.85 17.74
CA ALA A 242 2.90 -7.02 18.71
C ALA A 242 3.01 -8.47 19.21
N ALA A 243 1.88 -9.13 19.48
CA ALA A 243 1.84 -10.54 19.89
C ALA A 243 2.37 -11.49 18.79
N MET A 244 2.32 -11.07 17.52
CA MET A 244 2.89 -11.80 16.38
C MET A 244 4.32 -11.37 16.04
N GLY A 245 4.86 -10.33 16.70
CA GLY A 245 6.17 -9.75 16.39
C GLY A 245 6.21 -9.07 15.02
N LYS A 246 5.09 -8.55 14.54
CA LYS A 246 4.94 -7.97 13.18
C LYS A 246 4.57 -6.48 13.24
N PRO A 247 5.12 -5.64 12.35
CA PRO A 247 4.66 -4.26 12.20
C PRO A 247 3.19 -4.19 11.79
N LEU A 248 2.52 -3.10 12.14
CA LEU A 248 1.17 -2.74 11.74
C LEU A 248 1.18 -1.46 10.90
N VAL A 249 0.45 -1.51 9.80
CA VAL A 249 0.23 -0.39 8.89
C VAL A 249 -1.27 -0.17 8.72
N LEU A 250 -1.75 1.05 8.98
CA LEU A 250 -3.12 1.47 8.65
C LEU A 250 -3.12 1.97 7.20
N GLU A 251 -3.48 1.11 6.24
CA GLU A 251 -3.24 1.39 4.83
C GLU A 251 -4.38 2.08 4.07
N GLU A 252 -5.52 2.29 4.73
CA GLU A 252 -6.62 3.14 4.24
C GLU A 252 -7.39 3.77 5.42
N PHE A 253 -7.59 5.09 5.38
CA PHE A 253 -8.50 5.83 6.26
C PHE A 253 -8.82 7.23 5.70
N GLY A 254 -9.90 7.87 6.14
CA GLY A 254 -10.01 9.33 6.01
C GLY A 254 -10.93 9.90 4.91
N LYS A 255 -12.03 9.23 4.62
CA LYS A 255 -13.08 9.59 3.66
C LYS A 255 -14.30 10.09 4.44
N GLY A 256 -15.14 10.88 3.78
CA GLY A 256 -16.45 11.25 4.30
C GLY A 256 -16.45 12.32 5.40
N GLN A 257 -17.57 12.37 6.12
CA GLN A 257 -17.82 13.30 7.23
C GLN A 257 -16.93 12.93 8.43
N GLY A 258 -16.42 13.92 9.17
CA GLY A 258 -15.58 13.67 10.35
C GLY A 258 -14.13 13.29 10.04
N LYS A 259 -13.70 13.30 8.76
CA LYS A 259 -12.33 12.91 8.38
C LYS A 259 -11.24 13.60 9.21
N ASN A 260 -11.36 14.89 9.52
CA ASN A 260 -10.32 15.59 10.29
C ASN A 260 -10.12 14.99 11.69
N ALA A 261 -11.21 14.56 12.35
CA ALA A 261 -11.13 13.89 13.64
C ALA A 261 -10.49 12.50 13.51
N THR A 262 -10.83 11.74 12.45
CA THR A 262 -10.18 10.47 12.14
C THR A 262 -8.68 10.65 11.88
N TYR A 263 -8.27 11.66 11.11
CA TYR A 263 -6.85 11.95 10.86
C TYR A 263 -6.12 12.27 12.17
N GLN A 264 -6.69 13.14 13.00
CA GLN A 264 -6.10 13.47 14.29
C GLN A 264 -5.94 12.21 15.17
N ALA A 265 -7.00 11.42 15.33
CA ALA A 265 -6.95 10.20 16.13
C ALA A 265 -5.91 9.19 15.62
N VAL A 266 -5.81 9.01 14.30
CA VAL A 266 -4.83 8.13 13.66
C VAL A 266 -3.40 8.60 13.95
N TYR A 267 -3.10 9.87 13.69
CA TYR A 267 -1.73 10.37 13.84
C TYR A 267 -1.32 10.50 15.31
N ASP A 268 -2.23 10.88 16.21
CA ASP A 268 -1.97 10.86 17.66
C ASP A 268 -1.64 9.42 18.12
N THR A 269 -2.44 8.43 17.70
CA THR A 269 -2.21 7.02 18.05
C THR A 269 -0.91 6.48 17.44
N LEU A 270 -0.53 6.95 16.24
CA LEU A 270 0.75 6.62 15.61
C LEU A 270 1.92 7.17 16.44
N GLN A 271 1.86 8.44 16.85
CA GLN A 271 2.90 9.03 17.70
C GLN A 271 3.02 8.28 19.03
N ASP A 272 1.89 7.98 19.68
CA ASP A 272 1.86 7.23 20.94
C ASP A 272 2.51 5.84 20.78
N SER A 273 2.18 5.12 19.70
CA SER A 273 2.78 3.82 19.39
C SER A 273 4.29 3.93 19.16
N LEU A 274 4.73 4.88 18.33
CA LEU A 274 6.14 5.08 18.04
C LEU A 274 6.94 5.42 19.31
N ALA A 275 6.41 6.29 20.18
CA ALA A 275 7.04 6.69 21.43
C ALA A 275 7.28 5.52 22.41
N ARG A 276 6.41 4.50 22.38
CA ARG A 276 6.54 3.28 23.20
C ARG A 276 7.11 2.08 22.45
N ASN A 277 7.66 2.30 21.25
CA ASN A 277 8.11 1.24 20.35
C ASN A 277 7.06 0.14 20.09
N GLY A 278 5.80 0.54 19.93
CA GLY A 278 4.68 -0.31 19.51
C GLY A 278 4.80 -0.80 18.07
N SER A 279 3.89 -1.69 17.66
CA SER A 279 3.87 -2.27 16.31
C SER A 279 3.21 -1.37 15.27
N PHE A 280 2.38 -0.39 15.63
CA PHE A 280 1.84 0.58 14.68
C PHE A 280 2.95 1.50 14.18
N LYS A 281 3.38 1.28 12.93
CA LYS A 281 4.56 1.88 12.29
C LYS A 281 4.23 2.78 11.11
N GLY A 282 2.99 2.83 10.64
CA GLY A 282 2.67 3.68 9.49
C GLY A 282 1.20 3.81 9.18
N ALA A 283 0.85 4.92 8.54
CA ALA A 283 -0.50 5.25 8.15
C ALA A 283 -0.54 5.82 6.73
N LEU A 284 -1.52 5.37 5.95
CA LEU A 284 -1.76 5.75 4.57
C LEU A 284 -3.20 6.23 4.46
N PHE A 285 -3.39 7.53 4.26
CA PHE A 285 -4.74 8.06 4.13
C PHE A 285 -5.27 7.82 2.71
N TRP A 286 -6.60 7.79 2.61
CA TRP A 286 -7.37 7.59 1.39
C TRP A 286 -8.50 8.62 1.33
N ARG A 287 -8.64 9.43 0.30
CA ARG A 287 -7.68 9.89 -0.70
C ARG A 287 -7.89 11.40 -0.74
#